data_AF-A0A7R8ZF70-F1
#
_entry.id   AF-A0A7R8ZF70-F1
#
_cell.length_a   1.000
_cell.length_b   1.000
_cell.length_c   1.000
_cell.angle_alpha   90.00
_cell.angle_beta   90.00
_cell.angle_gamma   90.00
#
_symmetry.space_group_name_H-M   'P 1'
#
loop_
_entity.id
_entity.type
_entity.pdbx_description
1 polymer ?
#
loop_
_entity_poly.entity_id
_entity_poly.type
_entity_poly.pdbx_seq_one_letter_code
_entity_poly.pdbx_strand_id
1 'polypeptide(L)'
;MASPRGHSMALDALQQFRESQGLRYRFEVMISELKDADNDVYRTTLLAFINCLIMGCKDLVKRCRIRNEFLGLGLGELLFPLRDSADDNLIIQVKVFDSNKHTDEEKVNPSHLTHQKLFDSIFRK
;
A
#
# COMPACT_ATOMS: atom_id res chain seq x y z
N MET A 1 1.53 16.67 -0.98
CA MET A 1 2.63 15.73 -1.31
C MET A 1 3.58 15.68 -0.13
N ALA A 2 3.83 14.50 0.45
CA ALA A 2 4.70 14.36 1.61
C ALA A 2 6.17 14.69 1.25
N SER A 3 6.91 15.30 2.19
CA SER A 3 8.35 15.50 2.04
C SER A 3 9.06 14.15 1.89
N PRO A 4 9.99 13.95 0.93
CA PRO A 4 10.73 12.70 0.79
C PRO A 4 11.43 12.26 2.08
N ARG A 5 11.92 13.23 2.86
CA ARG A 5 12.54 12.98 4.17
C ARG A 5 11.51 12.45 5.18
N GLY A 6 10.32 13.06 5.24
CA GLY A 6 9.25 12.61 6.12
C GLY A 6 8.74 11.20 5.78
N HIS A 7 8.66 10.88 4.48
CA HIS A 7 8.28 9.54 4.04
C HIS A 7 9.29 8.47 4.47
N SER A 8 10.60 8.72 4.28
CA SER A 8 11.64 7.80 4.77
C SER A 8 11.57 7.62 6.28
N MET A 9 11.47 8.73 7.03
CA MET A 9 11.39 8.68 8.48
C MET A 9 10.18 7.89 8.99
N ALA A 10 9.03 7.98 8.32
CA ALA A 10 7.85 7.19 8.68
C ALA A 10 8.08 5.67 8.47
N LEU A 11 8.72 5.29 7.37
CA LEU A 11 9.08 3.88 7.12
C LEU A 11 10.13 3.38 8.11
N ASP A 12 11.12 4.22 8.43
CA ASP A 12 12.17 3.90 9.40
C ASP A 12 11.59 3.74 10.81
N ALA A 13 10.64 4.59 11.20
CA ALA A 13 9.94 4.49 12.48
C ALA A 13 9.15 3.18 12.59
N LEU A 14 8.42 2.77 11.55
CA LEU A 14 7.70 1.49 11.53
C LEU A 14 8.65 0.29 11.59
N GLN A 15 9.80 0.40 10.93
CA GLN A 15 10.86 -0.61 10.98
C GLN A 15 11.46 -0.75 12.39
N GLN A 16 11.74 0.37 13.06
CA GLN A 16 12.23 0.37 14.44
C GLN A 16 11.16 -0.12 15.41
N PHE A 17 9.90 0.27 15.21
CA PHE A 17 8.79 -0.20 16.03
C PHE A 17 8.67 -1.72 15.96
N ARG A 18 8.72 -2.30 14.75
CA ARG A 18 8.76 -3.74 14.54
C ARG A 18 9.84 -4.42 15.36
N GLU A 19 11.06 -3.90 15.34
CA GLU A 19 12.19 -4.45 16.09
C GLU A 19 11.99 -4.34 17.59
N SER A 20 11.49 -3.19 18.07
CA SER A 20 11.24 -2.94 19.48
C SER A 20 10.14 -3.84 20.08
N GLN A 21 9.14 -4.20 19.26
CA GLN A 21 8.00 -5.00 19.67
C GLN A 21 8.15 -6.49 19.30
N GLY A 22 9.23 -6.88 18.63
CA GLY A 22 9.43 -8.24 18.16
C GLY A 22 8.44 -8.71 17.09
N LEU A 23 7.86 -7.77 16.33
CA LEU A 23 6.91 -8.08 15.27
C LEU A 23 7.62 -8.73 14.07
N ARG A 24 6.91 -9.58 13.34
CA ARG A 24 7.48 -10.25 12.17
C ARG A 24 7.59 -9.29 11.00
N TYR A 25 6.60 -8.41 10.83
CA TYR A 25 6.51 -7.49 9.69
C TYR A 25 6.36 -6.04 10.12
N ARG A 26 7.00 -5.12 9.38
CA ARG A 26 7.00 -3.68 9.72
C ARG A 26 5.64 -2.99 9.63
N PHE A 27 4.72 -3.57 8.86
CA PHE A 27 3.38 -3.03 8.67
C PHE A 27 2.30 -3.77 9.46
N GLU A 28 2.69 -4.77 10.27
CA GLU A 28 1.78 -5.57 11.07
C GLU A 28 0.95 -4.71 12.04
N VAL A 29 1.59 -3.73 12.69
CA VAL A 29 0.92 -2.78 13.57
C VAL A 29 -0.21 -2.02 12.85
N MET A 30 0.04 -1.53 11.64
CA MET A 30 -0.97 -0.77 10.89
C MET A 30 -2.18 -1.62 10.50
N ILE A 31 -1.96 -2.89 10.21
CA ILE A 31 -3.01 -3.84 9.87
C ILE A 31 -3.82 -4.22 11.11
N SER A 32 -3.16 -4.47 12.24
CA SER A 32 -3.85 -4.76 13.51
C SER A 32 -4.72 -3.58 13.94
N GLU A 33 -4.15 -2.37 13.96
CA GLU A 33 -4.91 -1.17 14.34
C GLU A 33 -6.11 -0.93 13.40
N LEU A 34 -5.96 -1.16 12.09
CA LEU A 34 -7.07 -0.98 11.14
C LEU A 34 -8.17 -2.03 11.35
N LYS A 35 -7.79 -3.26 11.71
CA LYS A 35 -8.72 -4.35 12.01
C LYS A 35 -9.48 -4.10 13.32
N ASP A 36 -8.78 -3.61 14.34
CA ASP A 36 -9.32 -3.45 15.68
C ASP A 36 -10.02 -2.08 15.88
N ALA A 37 -9.83 -1.14 14.96
CA ALA A 37 -10.51 0.16 14.98
C ALA A 37 -12.03 0.00 15.04
N ASP A 38 -12.65 0.70 15.99
CA ASP A 38 -14.08 0.61 16.32
C ASP A 38 -14.93 1.71 15.67
N ASN A 39 -14.30 2.71 15.06
CA ASN A 39 -14.97 3.86 14.46
C ASN A 39 -14.35 4.26 13.11
N ASP A 40 -15.18 4.87 12.26
CA ASP A 40 -14.80 5.18 10.87
C ASP A 40 -13.81 6.34 10.75
N VAL A 41 -13.77 7.26 11.72
CA VAL A 41 -12.78 8.34 11.76
C VAL A 41 -11.37 7.77 11.94
N TYR A 42 -11.21 6.79 12.83
CA TYR A 42 -9.93 6.16 13.07
C TYR A 42 -9.51 5.28 11.89
N ARG A 43 -10.43 4.47 11.33
CA ARG A 43 -10.19 3.70 10.10
C ARG A 43 -9.76 4.60 8.94
N THR A 44 -10.42 5.74 8.76
CA THR A 44 -10.09 6.73 7.73
C THR A 44 -8.67 7.25 7.92
N THR A 45 -8.29 7.59 9.16
CA THR A 45 -6.95 8.10 9.49
C THR A 45 -5.87 7.05 9.20
N LEU A 46 -6.09 5.80 9.61
CA LEU A 46 -5.16 4.69 9.37
C LEU A 46 -5.01 4.41 7.88
N LEU A 47 -6.11 4.34 7.14
CA LEU A 47 -6.09 4.07 5.70
C LEU A 47 -5.47 5.24 4.92
N ALA A 48 -5.73 6.49 5.32
CA ALA A 48 -5.07 7.66 4.76
C ALA A 48 -3.55 7.62 4.99
N PHE A 49 -3.11 7.18 6.16
CA PHE A 49 -1.68 7.02 6.44
C PHE A 49 -1.06 5.90 5.59
N ILE A 50 -1.72 4.75 5.46
CA ILE A 50 -1.29 3.66 4.55
C ILE A 50 -1.18 4.18 3.11
N ASN A 51 -2.18 4.90 2.62
CA ASN A 51 -2.16 5.54 1.30
C ASN A 51 -0.97 6.50 1.15
N CYS A 52 -0.65 7.28 2.19
CA CYS A 52 0.52 8.16 2.21
C CYS A 52 1.85 7.39 2.18
N LEU A 53 1.96 6.25 2.88
CA LEU A 53 3.16 5.40 2.83
C LEU A 53 3.35 4.79 1.44
N ILE A 54 2.29 4.33 0.80
CA ILE A 54 2.39 3.77 -0.55
C ILE A 54 2.73 4.87 -1.56
N MET A 55 1.93 5.94 -1.60
CA MET A 55 2.07 7.00 -2.60
C MET A 55 3.24 7.94 -2.33
N GLY A 56 3.81 7.95 -1.12
CA GLY A 56 5.05 8.64 -0.79
C GLY A 56 6.27 8.08 -1.55
N CYS A 57 6.19 6.83 -2.01
CA CYS A 57 7.23 6.21 -2.82
C CYS A 57 7.04 6.57 -4.31
N LYS A 58 7.97 7.36 -4.87
CA LYS A 58 7.89 7.79 -6.28
C LYS A 58 8.22 6.68 -7.27
N ASP A 59 9.17 5.81 -6.91
CA ASP A 59 9.59 4.67 -7.72
C ASP A 59 8.47 3.63 -7.80
N LEU A 60 8.03 3.31 -9.02
CA LEU A 60 6.89 2.43 -9.27
C LEU A 60 7.11 1.03 -8.68
N VAL A 61 8.29 0.45 -8.89
CA VAL A 61 8.60 -0.91 -8.45
C VAL A 61 8.60 -0.98 -6.92
N LYS A 62 9.24 -0.02 -6.25
CA LYS A 62 9.26 0.08 -4.78
C LYS A 62 7.87 0.37 -4.22
N ARG A 63 7.10 1.24 -4.86
CA ARG A 63 5.70 1.52 -4.46
C ARG A 63 4.84 0.26 -4.54
N CYS A 64 4.94 -0.50 -5.62
CA CYS A 64 4.26 -1.79 -5.75
C CYS A 64 4.71 -2.79 -4.68
N ARG A 65 6.01 -2.85 -4.34
CA ARG A 65 6.50 -3.69 -3.24
C ARG A 65 5.88 -3.31 -1.90
N ILE A 66 5.88 -2.02 -1.54
CA ILE A 66 5.25 -1.55 -0.29
C ILE A 66 3.77 -1.93 -0.26
N ARG A 67 3.03 -1.69 -1.35
CA ARG A 67 1.62 -2.08 -1.46
C ARG A 67 1.43 -3.59 -1.28
N ASN A 68 2.28 -4.40 -1.91
CA ASN A 68 2.20 -5.86 -1.83
C ASN A 68 2.55 -6.38 -0.44
N GLU A 69 3.43 -5.71 0.33
CA GLU A 69 3.65 -6.03 1.73
C GLU A 69 2.36 -5.87 2.55
N PHE A 70 1.61 -4.77 2.38
CA PHE A 70 0.31 -4.60 3.04
C PHE A 70 -0.73 -5.62 2.58
N LEU A 71 -0.82 -5.88 1.28
CA LEU A 71 -1.74 -6.89 0.74
C LEU A 71 -1.43 -8.29 1.26
N GLY A 72 -0.15 -8.64 1.37
CA GLY A 72 0.30 -9.91 1.95
C GLY A 72 0.01 -10.07 3.44
N LEU A 73 -0.34 -8.97 4.13
CA LEU A 73 -0.80 -8.95 5.52
C LEU A 73 -2.33 -8.89 5.65
N GLY A 74 -3.08 -8.99 4.55
CA GLY A 74 -4.55 -9.04 4.57
C GLY A 74 -5.26 -7.71 4.37
N LEU A 75 -4.56 -6.64 3.95
CA LEU A 75 -5.21 -5.34 3.70
C LEU A 75 -6.39 -5.46 2.72
N GLY A 76 -6.28 -6.28 1.68
CA GLY A 76 -7.35 -6.44 0.68
C GLY A 76 -8.67 -6.96 1.27
N GLU A 77 -8.59 -7.85 2.25
CA GLU A 77 -9.75 -8.41 2.95
C GLU A 77 -10.38 -7.36 3.88
N LEU A 78 -9.52 -6.57 4.56
CA LEU A 78 -9.98 -5.46 5.41
C LEU A 78 -10.68 -4.37 4.60
N LEU A 79 -10.25 -4.09 3.36
CA LEU A 79 -10.88 -3.08 2.52
C LEU A 79 -12.25 -3.50 1.98
N PHE A 80 -12.53 -4.81 1.87
CA PHE A 80 -13.78 -5.29 1.29
C PHE A 80 -15.03 -4.73 1.96
N PRO A 81 -15.24 -4.86 3.29
CA PRO A 81 -16.41 -4.30 3.96
C PRO A 81 -16.41 -2.76 4.03
N LEU A 82 -15.25 -2.11 3.91
CA LEU A 82 -15.16 -0.64 4.00
C LEU A 82 -15.64 0.08 2.74
N ARG A 83 -15.82 -0.64 1.63
CA ARG A 83 -16.38 -0.10 0.39
C ARG A 83 -17.84 0.36 0.52
N ASP A 84 -18.56 -0.26 1.45
CA ASP A 84 -19.97 0.01 1.72
C ASP A 84 -20.18 0.75 3.07
N SER A 85 -19.13 1.41 3.59
CA SER A 85 -19.24 2.22 4.81
C SER A 85 -20.23 3.38 4.63
N ALA A 86 -20.85 3.84 5.71
CA ALA A 86 -21.66 5.05 5.70
C ALA A 86 -20.81 6.35 5.76
N ASP A 87 -19.50 6.25 6.02
CA ASP A 87 -18.59 7.38 6.08
C ASP A 87 -17.95 7.63 4.71
N ASP A 88 -18.29 8.78 4.12
CA ASP A 88 -17.78 9.18 2.80
C ASP A 88 -16.24 9.33 2.78
N ASN A 89 -15.62 9.77 3.88
CA ASN A 89 -14.17 9.93 3.93
C ASN A 89 -13.46 8.57 3.90
N LEU A 90 -14.01 7.59 4.59
CA LEU A 90 -13.51 6.22 4.56
C LEU A 90 -13.62 5.64 3.15
N ILE A 91 -14.78 5.77 2.51
CA ILE A 91 -14.99 5.36 1.11
C ILE A 91 -13.98 6.05 0.18
N ILE A 92 -13.74 7.35 0.36
CA ILE A 92 -12.75 8.10 -0.41
C ILE A 92 -11.36 7.47 -0.26
N GLN A 93 -10.94 7.12 0.96
CA GLN A 93 -9.63 6.50 1.17
C GLN A 93 -9.52 5.11 0.53
N VAL A 94 -10.59 4.31 0.53
CA VAL A 94 -10.64 3.03 -0.20
C VAL A 94 -10.51 3.27 -1.71
N LYS A 95 -11.26 4.23 -2.26
CA LYS A 95 -11.18 4.61 -3.69
C LYS A 95 -9.79 5.11 -4.08
N VAL A 96 -9.12 5.88 -3.22
CA VAL A 96 -7.74 6.33 -3.42
C VAL A 96 -6.80 5.13 -3.51
N PHE A 97 -6.95 4.14 -2.64
CA PHE A 97 -6.15 2.92 -2.70
C PHE A 97 -6.37 2.18 -4.03
N ASP A 98 -7.63 1.87 -4.36
CA ASP A 98 -8.01 1.08 -5.53
C ASP A 98 -7.58 1.77 -6.84
N SER A 99 -7.81 3.09 -6.95
CA SER A 99 -7.46 3.86 -8.15
C SER A 99 -5.95 3.92 -8.37
N ASN A 100 -5.17 4.16 -7.30
CA ASN A 100 -3.71 4.19 -7.40
C ASN A 100 -3.12 2.81 -7.70
N LYS A 101 -3.70 1.74 -7.15
CA LYS A 101 -3.31 0.36 -7.48
C LYS A 101 -3.54 0.08 -8.96
N HIS A 102 -4.73 0.41 -9.47
CA HIS A 102 -5.06 0.22 -10.89
C HIS A 102 -4.12 0.99 -11.81
N THR A 103 -3.87 2.28 -11.53
CA THR A 103 -2.92 3.11 -12.29
C THR A 103 -1.48 2.54 -12.27
N ASP A 104 -1.05 1.99 -11.14
CA ASP A 104 0.27 1.36 -11.05
C ASP A 104 0.32 0.05 -11.85
N GLU A 105 -0.74 -0.76 -11.83
CA GLU A 105 -0.85 -2.00 -12.59
C GLU A 105 -0.82 -1.76 -14.10
N GLU A 106 -1.49 -0.71 -14.60
CA GLU A 106 -1.40 -0.31 -16.02
C GLU A 106 0.02 0.10 -16.43
N LYS A 107 0.79 0.72 -15.51
CA LYS A 107 2.17 1.11 -15.77
C LYS A 107 3.15 -0.06 -15.68
N VAL A 108 2.87 -1.03 -14.80
CA VAL A 108 3.68 -2.26 -14.64
C VAL A 108 3.40 -3.25 -15.77
N ASN A 109 2.19 -3.25 -16.31
CA ASN A 109 1.78 -4.11 -17.41
C ASN A 109 1.71 -3.29 -18.70
N PRO A 110 2.85 -2.96 -19.34
CA PRO A 110 2.85 -2.39 -20.66
C PRO A 110 2.37 -3.50 -21.59
N SER A 111 1.08 -3.53 -21.88
CA SER A 111 0.41 -4.40 -22.85
C SER A 111 0.87 -4.15 -24.31
N HIS A 112 2.15 -3.82 -24.50
CA HIS A 112 2.90 -3.75 -25.75
C HIS A 112 4.18 -4.61 -25.75
N LEU A 113 4.37 -5.47 -24.75
CA LEU A 113 5.39 -6.52 -24.83
C LEU A 113 4.78 -7.73 -25.53
N THR A 114 5.04 -7.84 -26.83
CA THR A 114 4.80 -9.07 -27.58
C THR A 114 5.53 -10.22 -26.89
N HIS A 115 5.01 -11.45 -27.01
CA HIS A 115 5.70 -12.65 -26.50
C HIS A 115 7.18 -12.66 -26.92
N GLN A 116 7.48 -12.17 -28.13
CA GLN A 116 8.83 -12.03 -28.65
C GLN A 116 9.75 -11.13 -27.78
N LYS A 117 9.28 -9.93 -27.37
CA LYS A 117 10.05 -9.04 -26.49
C LYS A 117 10.24 -9.61 -25.08
N LEU A 118 9.25 -10.38 -24.60
CA LEU A 118 9.34 -11.10 -23.33
C LEU A 118 10.44 -12.17 -23.40
N PHE A 119 10.43 -12.99 -24.45
CA PHE A 119 11.47 -14.00 -24.69
C PHE A 119 12.85 -13.36 -24.85
N ASP A 120 13.00 -12.31 -25.64
CA ASP A 120 14.30 -11.64 -25.83
C ASP A 120 14.88 -11.08 -24.52
N SER A 121 14.03 -10.57 -23.61
CA SER A 121 14.47 -10.02 -22.32
C SER A 121 14.89 -11.09 -21.31
N ILE A 122 14.37 -12.31 -21.43
CA ILE A 122 14.70 -13.44 -20.55
C ILE A 122 15.94 -14.19 -21.05
N PHE A 123 16.09 -14.32 -22.37
CA PHE A 123 17.11 -15.17 -22.99
C PHE A 123 18.39 -14.45 -23.44
N ARG A 124 18.44 -13.12 -23.37
CA ARG A 124 19.70 -12.37 -23.53
C ARG A 124 20.27 -12.00 -22.16
N LYS A 125 21.19 -12.84 -21.66
CA LYS A 125 22.21 -12.48 -20.68
C LYS A 125 23.52 -12.22 -21.40
#